data_AF-A0AB39XL33-F1
#
_entry.id   AF-A0AB39XL33-F1
#
_cell.length_a   1.000
_cell.length_b   1.000
_cell.length_c   1.000
_cell.angle_alpha   90.00
_cell.angle_beta   90.00
_cell.angle_gamma   90.00
#
_symmetry.space_group_name_H-M   'P 1'
#
loop_
_entity.id
_entity.type
_entity.pdbx_description
1 polymer ?
#
loop_
_entity_poly.entity_id
_entity_poly.type
_entity_poly.pdbx_seq_one_letter_code
_entity_poly.pdbx_strand_id
1 'polypeptide(L)' 'MFDVYRNDKRDLLVLSTGSAVPVLYSAYKWRKSRKRVLKVSHEIKSALQAQGYYLRSLRVTKDRMIELE' A
#
# COMPACT_ATOMS: atom_id res chain seq x y z
N MET A 1 13.82 -1.90 -1.46
CA MET A 1 13.32 -0.56 -1.07
C MET A 1 11.84 -0.49 -1.37
N PHE A 2 11.13 0.41 -0.70
CA PHE A 2 9.67 0.49 -0.80
C PHE A 2 9.20 1.91 -1.08
N ASP A 3 8.26 2.00 -2.01
CA ASP A 3 7.51 3.21 -2.29
C ASP A 3 6.21 3.18 -1.51
N VAL A 4 5.97 4.23 -0.72
CA VAL A 4 4.76 4.35 0.10
C VAL A 4 3.88 5.44 -0.48
N TYR A 5 2.60 5.13 -0.65
CA TYR A 5 1.59 6.02 -1.16
C TYR A 5 0.50 6.21 -0.12
N ARG A 6 -0.09 7.40 -0.10
CA ARG A 6 -1.26 7.73 0.72
C ARG A 6 -2.32 8.40 -0.14
N ASN A 7 -3.59 8.16 0.17
CA ASN A 7 -4.70 8.84 -0.49
C ASN A 7 -5.47 9.74 0.49
N ASP A 8 -6.38 10.56 -0.02
CA ASP A 8 -7.25 11.41 0.79
C ASP A 8 -8.23 10.62 1.69
N LYS A 9 -8.49 9.34 1.36
CA LYS A 9 -9.31 8.43 2.18
C LYS A 9 -8.57 7.87 3.40
N ARG A 10 -7.32 8.29 3.62
CA ARG A 10 -6.39 7.83 4.67
C ARG A 10 -5.97 6.38 4.50
N ASP A 11 -5.95 5.88 3.27
CA ASP A 11 -5.39 4.56 2.97
C ASP A 11 -3.88 4.68 2.71
N LEU A 12 -3.17 3.60 3.04
CA LEU A 12 -1.75 3.41 2.86
C LEU A 12 -1.52 2.29 1.85
N LEU A 13 -0.83 2.58 0.76
CA LEU A 13 -0.39 1.59 -0.22
C LEU A 13 1.14 1.52 -0.18
N VAL A 14 1.69 0.32 -0.09
CA VAL A 14 3.14 0.08 -0.12
C VAL A 14 3.44 -0.82 -1.30
N LEU A 15 4.44 -0.43 -2.08
CA LEU A 15 4.94 -1.15 -3.25
C LEU A 15 6.44 -1.35 -3.12
N SER A 16 6.97 -2.38 -3.79
CA SER A 16 8.40 -2.42 -4.09
C SER A 16 8.76 -1.21 -4.97
N THR A 17 9.91 -0.59 -4.69
CA THR A 17 10.35 0.58 -5.45
C THR A 17 10.44 0.24 -6.94
N GLY A 18 9.82 1.07 -7.78
CA GLY A 18 9.77 0.89 -9.23
C GLY A 18 8.58 0.08 -9.73
N SER A 19 7.77 -0.51 -8.83
CA SER A 19 6.54 -1.19 -9.22
C SER A 19 5.42 -0.20 -9.54
N ALA A 20 4.61 -0.56 -10.54
CA ALA A 20 3.43 0.20 -10.91
C ALA A 20 2.33 0.10 -9.83
N VAL A 21 1.52 1.15 -9.71
CA VAL A 21 0.32 1.09 -8.88
C VAL A 21 -0.68 0.13 -9.54
N PRO A 22 -1.22 -0.87 -8.82
CA PRO A 22 -2.15 -1.82 -9.41
C PRO A 22 -3.37 -1.11 -9.99
N VAL A 23 -3.83 -1.55 -11.17
CA VAL A 23 -4.93 -0.91 -11.92
C VAL A 23 -6.21 -0.80 -11.09
N LEU A 24 -6.50 -1.81 -10.26
CA LEU A 24 -7.63 -1.83 -9.31
C LEU A 24 -7.65 -0.61 -8.37
N TYR A 25 -6.48 -0.03 -8.08
CA TYR A 25 -6.32 1.14 -7.22
C TYR A 25 -5.95 2.41 -7.96
N SER A 26 -5.81 2.37 -9.29
CA SER A 26 -5.50 3.56 -10.10
C SER A 26 -6.58 4.64 -10.03
N ALA A 27 -7.83 4.25 -9.70
CA ALA A 27 -8.95 5.16 -9.51
C ALA A 27 -8.78 6.10 -8.30
N TYR A 28 -7.90 5.76 -7.34
CA TYR A 28 -7.62 6.61 -6.19
C TYR A 28 -6.51 7.60 -6.52
N LYS A 29 -6.67 8.85 -6.09
CA LYS A 29 -5.62 9.88 -6.14
C LYS A 29 -4.53 9.56 -5.10
N TRP A 30 -3.58 8.71 -5.48
CA TRP A 30 -2.42 8.37 -4.67
C TRP A 30 -1.39 9.51 -4.66
N ARG A 31 -0.88 9.83 -3.48
CA ARG A 31 0.27 10.70 -3.29
C ARG A 31 1.43 9.87 -2.77
N LYS A 32 2.50 9.79 -3.56
CA LYS A 32 3.75 9.14 -3.15
C LYS A 32 4.38 9.93 -2.01
N SER A 33 4.70 9.25 -0.92
CA SER A 33 5.51 9.79 0.15
C SER A 33 6.93 10.02 -0.35
N ARG A 34 7.49 11.19 -0.06
CA ARG A 34 8.89 11.48 -0.38
C ARG A 34 9.88 10.74 0.51
N LYS A 35 9.39 10.09 1.58
CA LYS A 35 10.23 9.35 2.52
C LYS A 35 10.72 8.04 1.88
N ARG A 36 12.03 7.87 1.78
CA ARG A 36 12.63 6.59 1.38
C ARG A 36 12.42 5.57 2.49
N VAL A 37 11.70 4.48 2.21
CA VAL A 37 11.48 3.38 3.15
C VAL A 37 12.38 2.21 2.78
N LEU A 38 13.38 1.95 3.64
CA LEU A 38 14.36 0.88 3.44
C LEU A 38 13.88 -0.46 4.02
N LYS A 39 13.14 -0.42 5.13
CA LYS A 39 12.65 -1.60 5.85
C LYS A 39 11.14 -1.48 6.08
N VAL A 40 10.45 -2.60 5.93
CA VAL A 40 9.04 -2.78 6.24
C VAL A 40 8.87 -4.05 7.08
N SER A 41 7.76 -4.14 7.80
CA SER A 41 7.40 -5.30 8.62
C SER A 41 7.24 -6.57 7.79
N HIS A 42 7.33 -7.73 8.45
CA HIS A 42 7.23 -9.03 7.77
C HIS A 42 5.88 -9.23 7.05
N GLU A 43 4.79 -8.76 7.66
CA GLU A 43 3.45 -8.72 7.06
C GLU A 43 3.47 -8.04 5.66
N ILE A 44 4.06 -6.85 5.59
CA ILE A 44 4.17 -6.08 4.34
C ILE A 44 5.05 -6.82 3.34
N LYS A 45 6.17 -7.40 3.78
CA LYS A 45 7.04 -8.19 2.88
C LYS A 45 6.32 -9.39 2.29
N SER A 46 5.57 -10.11 3.12
CA SER A 46 4.81 -11.29 2.70
C SER A 46 3.74 -10.92 1.67
N ALA A 47 2.97 -9.84 1.93
CA ALA A 47 1.99 -9.33 0.98
C ALA A 47 2.63 -8.86 -0.34
N LEU A 48 3.78 -8.18 -0.28
CA LEU A 48 4.52 -7.79 -1.48
C LEU A 48 5.03 -9.00 -2.28
N GLN A 49 5.42 -10.09 -1.62
CA GLN A 49 5.84 -11.31 -2.30
C GLN A 49 4.66 -12.08 -2.91
N ALA A 50 3.52 -12.12 -2.22
CA ALA A 50 2.34 -12.85 -2.67
C ALA A 50 1.55 -12.10 -3.75
N GLN A 51 1.32 -10.79 -3.55
CA GLN A 51 0.39 -9.98 -4.35
C GLN A 51 1.09 -8.84 -5.11
N GLY A 52 2.34 -8.51 -4.76
CA GLY A 52 3.07 -7.37 -5.35
C GLY A 52 2.77 -6.02 -4.71
N TYR A 53 1.81 -5.94 -3.80
CA TYR A 53 1.43 -4.72 -3.09
C TYR A 53 0.93 -5.00 -1.67
N TYR A 54 0.91 -3.96 -0.83
CA TYR A 54 0.26 -4.00 0.48
C TYR A 54 -0.64 -2.78 0.64
N LEU A 55 -1.90 -2.99 1.01
CA LEU A 55 -2.89 -1.92 1.23
C LEU A 55 -3.45 -2.00 2.65
N ARG A 56 -3.53 -0.87 3.34
CA ARG A 56 -4.16 -0.76 4.66
C ARG A 56 -4.91 0.56 4.80
N SER A 57 -6.14 0.52 5.30
CA SER A 57 -6.86 1.74 5.70
C SER A 57 -6.44 2.21 7.10
N LEU A 58 -6.13 3.50 7.27
CA LEU A 58 -5.78 4.10 8.57
C LEU A 58 -6.98 4.82 9.22
N ARG A 59 -8.20 4.51 8.80
CA ARG A 59 -9.41 5.02 9.46
C ARG A 59 -9.48 4.46 10.88
N VAL A 60 -9.81 5.31 11.85
CA VAL A 60 -9.83 5.00 13.30
C VAL A 60 -10.90 3.98 13.69
N THR A 61 -11.71 3.51 12.75
CA THR A 61 -12.69 2.47 13.00
C THR A 61 -12.62 1.39 11.94
N LYS A 62 -12.40 0.17 12.45
CA LYS A 62 -12.68 -1.12 11.83
C LYS A 62 -11.73 -1.51 10.69
N ASP A 63 -10.84 -2.43 11.03
CA ASP A 63 -10.65 -3.69 10.33
C ASP A 63 -11.57 -3.86 9.09
N ARG A 64 -11.06 -3.40 7.95
CA ARG A 64 -11.50 -3.84 6.63
C ARG A 64 -10.24 -4.25 5.92
N MET A 65 -9.76 -5.44 6.27
CA MET A 65 -9.10 -6.30 5.29
C MET A 65 -10.10 -6.44 4.15
N ILE A 66 -9.90 -5.68 3.07
CA ILE A 66 -10.60 -5.96 1.82
C ILE A 66 -9.83 -7.13 1.22
N GLU A 67 -10.21 -8.33 1.63
CA GLU A 67 -9.96 -9.54 0.86
C GLU A 67 -10.76 -9.37 -0.45
N LEU A 68 -10.03 -9.19 -1.54
CA LEU A 68 -10.59 -9.23 -2.89
C LEU A 68 -10.61 -10.71 -3.28
N GLU A 69 -11.73 -11.38 -3.04
CA GLU A 69 -12.20 -12.50 -3.90
C GLU A 69 -13.11 -11.94 -5.00
#